data_AF-A0A453KZE0-F1
#
_entry.id   AF-A0A453KZE0-F1
#
_cell.length_a   1.000
_cell.length_b   1.000
_cell.length_c   1.000
_cell.angle_alpha   90.00
_cell.angle_beta   90.00
_cell.angle_gamma   90.00
#
_symmetry.space_group_name_H-M   'P 1'
#
loop_
_entity.id
_entity.type
_entity.pdbx_description
1 polymer ?
#
loop_
_entity_poly.entity_id
_entity_poly.type
_entity_poly.pdbx_seq_one_letter_code
_entity_poly.pdbx_strand_id
1 'polypeptide(L)' 'MWQDHLDKLFELYASGKLKVSLDPKKFLGVASAVDAVEYLHSGKSVGKVVVCIDPAYSQTLAKL' A
#
# COMPACT_ATOMS: atom_id res chain seq x y z
N MET A 1 19.76 -8.53 9.36
CA MET A 1 19.83 -7.25 8.63
C MET A 1 18.48 -6.84 8.03
N TRP A 2 17.91 -7.48 6.99
CA TRP A 2 16.60 -7.03 6.45
C TRP A 2 15.41 -7.34 7.39
N GLN A 3 15.47 -8.46 8.12
CA GLN A 3 14.46 -8.87 9.09
C GLN A 3 14.39 -7.88 10.25
N ASP A 4 15.54 -7.57 10.88
CA ASP A 4 15.63 -6.59 11.97
C ASP A 4 15.05 -5.21 11.60
N HIS A 5 15.27 -4.77 10.36
CA HIS A 5 14.70 -3.51 9.86
C HIS A 5 13.17 -3.59 9.70
N LEU A 6 12.63 -4.71 9.24
CA LEU A 6 11.18 -4.91 9.13
C LEU A 6 10.53 -5.00 10.51
N ASP A 7 11.11 -5.80 11.40
CA ASP A 7 10.61 -5.93 12.77
C ASP A 7 10.53 -4.55 13.43
N LYS A 8 11.54 -3.71 13.20
CA LYS A 8 11.52 -2.34 13.71
C LYS A 8 10.42 -1.47 13.10
N LEU A 9 10.17 -1.58 11.80
CA LEU A 9 9.08 -0.85 11.14
C LEU A 9 7.72 -1.30 11.68
N PHE A 10 7.52 -2.60 11.92
CA PHE A 10 6.31 -3.13 12.52
C PHE A 10 6.12 -2.66 13.96
N GLU A 11 7.17 -2.64 14.79
CA GLU A 11 7.10 -2.07 16.15
C GLU A 11 6.69 -0.59 16.12
N LEU A 12 7.25 0.21 15.20
CA LEU A 12 6.90 1.63 15.08
C LEU A 12 5.45 1.83 14.65
N TYR A 13 4.95 0.98 13.73
CA TYR A 13 3.55 0.99 13.33
C TYR A 13 2.64 0.59 14.49
N ALA A 14 2.91 -0.55 15.14
CA ALA A 14 2.12 -1.07 16.26
C ALA A 14 2.09 -0.12 17.47
N SER A 15 3.18 0.62 17.71
CA SER A 15 3.24 1.64 18.76
C SER A 15 2.67 3.01 18.35
N GLY A 16 2.11 3.14 17.14
CA GLY A 16 1.49 4.38 16.64
C GLY A 16 2.49 5.48 16.24
N LYS A 17 3.79 5.19 16.23
CA LYS A 17 4.88 6.13 15.89
C LYS A 17 5.12 6.27 14.38
N LEU A 18 4.66 5.29 13.60
CA LEU A 18 4.72 5.30 12.15
C LEU A 18 3.29 5.27 11.59
N LYS A 19 2.92 6.32 10.85
CA LYS A 19 1.66 6.36 10.09
C LYS A 19 1.95 5.96 8.65
N VAL A 20 1.31 4.89 8.19
CA VAL A 20 1.43 4.42 6.80
C VAL A 20 0.39 5.15 5.95
N SER A 21 0.84 5.79 4.87
CA SER A 21 -0.04 6.42 3.89
C SER A 21 -0.12 5.54 2.64
N LEU A 22 -1.32 5.03 2.35
CA LEU A 22 -1.62 4.34 1.10
C LEU A 22 -2.29 5.32 0.15
N ASP A 23 -2.03 5.16 -1.14
CA ASP A 23 -2.75 5.93 -2.15
C ASP A 23 -4.23 5.53 -2.13
N PRO A 24 -5.17 6.50 -2.12
CA PRO A 24 -6.60 6.21 -2.06
C PRO A 24 -7.14 5.59 -3.36
N LYS A 25 -6.42 5.70 -4.48
CA LYS A 25 -6.84 5.12 -5.77
C LYS A 25 -6.72 3.60 -5.72
N LYS A 26 -7.85 2.93 -5.96
CA LYS A 26 -7.91 1.46 -5.99
C LYS A 26 -7.56 0.94 -7.39
N PHE A 27 -6.61 0.01 -7.43
CA PHE A 27 -6.32 -0.83 -8.58
C PHE A 27 -6.71 -2.26 -8.23
N LEU A 28 -7.55 -2.90 -9.05
CA LEU A 28 -8.13 -4.21 -8.77
C LEU A 28 -7.73 -5.23 -9.84
N GLY A 29 -7.28 -6.40 -9.40
CA GLY A 29 -6.78 -7.47 -10.25
C GLY A 29 -5.37 -7.22 -10.78
N VAL A 30 -4.65 -8.31 -11.04
CA VAL A 30 -3.24 -8.26 -11.50
C VAL A 30 -3.06 -7.45 -12.78
N ALA A 31 -4.05 -7.47 -13.69
CA ALA A 31 -4.00 -6.73 -14.94
C ALA A 31 -3.90 -5.20 -14.74
N SER A 32 -4.47 -4.67 -13.64
CA SER A 32 -4.43 -3.24 -13.32
C SER A 32 -3.07 -2.75 -12.81
N ALA A 33 -2.08 -3.65 -12.64
CA ALA A 33 -0.73 -3.27 -12.23
C ALA A 33 -0.06 -2.33 -13.24
N VAL A 34 -0.35 -2.48 -14.52
CA VAL A 34 0.16 -1.58 -15.57
C VAL A 34 -0.36 -0.16 -15.37
N ASP A 35 -1.66 0.00 -15.12
CA ASP A 35 -2.28 1.30 -14.84
C ASP A 35 -1.76 1.93 -13.54
N ALA A 36 -1.43 1.10 -12.54
CA ALA A 36 -0.86 1.54 -11.27
C ALA A 36 0.55 2.12 -11.45
N VAL A 37 1.37 1.52 -12.30
CA VAL A 37 2.71 2.02 -12.65
C VAL A 37 2.62 3.31 -13.45
N GLU A 38 1.73 3.40 -14.44
CA GLU A 38 1.50 4.65 -15.18
C GLU A 38 1.03 5.78 -14.27
N TYR A 39 0.12 5.48 -13.34
CA TYR A 39 -0.33 6.44 -12.35
C TYR A 39 0.81 6.91 -11.43
N LEU A 40 1.71 6.01 -11.00
CA LEU A 40 2.91 6.37 -10.24
C LEU A 40 3.82 7.31 -11.05
N HIS A 41 4.09 7.00 -12.31
CA HIS A 41 4.92 7.83 -13.19
C HIS A 41 4.29 9.20 -13.50
N SER A 42 2.96 9.29 -13.47
CA SER A 42 2.25 10.57 -13.68
C SER A 42 2.47 11.60 -12.56
N GLY A 43 3.06 11.21 -11.42
CA GLY A 43 3.29 12.08 -10.27
C GLY A 43 2.03 12.40 -9.46
N LYS A 44 0.87 11.84 -9.81
CA LYS A 44 -0.40 12.06 -9.11
C LYS A 44 -0.54 11.26 -7.82
N SER A 45 0.30 10.23 -7.63
CA SER A 45 0.21 9.34 -6.49
C SER A 45 0.60 10.02 -5.17
N VAL A 46 -0.12 9.73 -4.11
CA VAL A 46 0.17 10.18 -2.74
C VAL A 46 0.28 8.98 -1.81
N GLY A 47 1.48 8.71 -1.31
CA GLY A 47 1.74 7.52 -0.48
C GLY A 47 2.04 6.27 -1.33
N LYS A 48 1.80 5.09 -0.75
CA LYS A 48 2.08 3.81 -1.41
C LYS A 48 0.92 3.38 -2.31
N VAL A 49 1.20 3.27 -3.61
CA VAL A 49 0.26 2.67 -4.58
C VAL A 49 0.20 1.15 -4.37
N VAL A 50 -1.02 0.61 -4.30
CA VAL A 50 -1.28 -0.82 -4.06
C VAL A 50 -2.25 -1.36 -5.11
N VAL A 51 -2.08 -2.64 -5.46
CA VAL A 51 -2.99 -3.38 -6.35
C VAL A 51 -3.61 -4.51 -5.54
N CYS A 52 -4.93 -4.54 -5.48
CA CYS A 52 -5.68 -5.59 -4.81
C CYS A 52 -5.89 -6.77 -5.76
N ILE A 53 -5.19 -7.88 -5.54
CA ILE A 53 -5.28 -9.06 -6.42
C ILE A 53 -6.59 -9.81 -6.20
N ASP A 54 -7.04 -9.92 -4.95
CA ASP A 54 -8.29 -10.58 -4.58
C ASP A 54 -9.40 -9.54 -4.37
N PRO A 55 -10.43 -9.49 -5.24
CA PRO A 55 -11.55 -8.58 -5.08
C PRO A 55 -12.32 -8.77 -3.77
N ALA A 56 -12.31 -9.95 -3.15
CA ALA A 56 -12.92 -10.18 -1.84
C ALA A 56 -12.23 -9.37 -0.73
N TYR A 57 -10.95 -9.03 -0.91
CA TYR A 57 -10.18 -8.19 0.00
C TYR A 57 -10.43 -6.68 -0.23
N SER A 58 -11.06 -6.29 -1.34
CA SER A 58 -11.25 -4.87 -1.74
C SER A 58 -12.17 -4.04 -0.82
N GLN A 59 -12.99 -4.73 -0.02
CA GLN A 59 -13.88 -4.14 0.99
C GLN A 59 -13.17 -3.83 2.31
N THR A 60 -11.98 -4.40 2.53
CA THR A 60 -11.11 -3.97 3.62
C THR A 60 -10.54 -2.62 3.20
N LEU A 61 -11.21 -1.53 3.60
CA LEU A 61 -10.45 -0.35 3.99
C LEU A 61 -9.38 -0.90 4.93
N ALA A 62 -8.11 -0.79 4.56
CA ALA A 62 -7.02 -1.13 5.47
C ALA A 62 -7.43 -0.58 6.83
N LYS A 63 -7.65 -1.46 7.82
CA LYS A 63 -8.01 -0.99 9.16
C LYS A 63 -6.83 -0.13 9.59
N LEU A 64 -7.04 1.19 9.53
CA LEU A 64 -6.09 2.23 9.86
C LEU A 64 -5.89 2.26 11.38
#